data_AF-A0A9D4CRU9-F1
#
_entry.id   AF-A0A9D4CRU9-F1
#
_cell.length_a   1.000
_cell.length_b   1.000
_cell.length_c   1.000
_cell.angle_alpha   90.00
_cell.angle_beta   90.00
_cell.angle_gamma   90.00
#
_symmetry.space_group_name_H-M   'P 1'
#
loop_
_entity.id
_entity.type
_entity.pdbx_description
1 polymer ?
#
loop_
_entity_poly.entity_id
_entity_poly.type
_entity_poly.pdbx_seq_one_letter_code
_entity_poly.pdbx_strand_id
1 'polypeptide(L)'
;MYLIVCQVIYGSYSTDENDQQSLSAMIDYWVSPTAVKKDFEVARLKYRHPAAFFNPNVRLSTLIQALEGTNYHALDIPEGCHIHPNVETLLGDDQYVFTRLNKVFDAMPSTETLSHKLFQRPPSPFEGPALANISNQSNNPSVVGQGVYATASFASSKMRKDVELWEICHTMLQKVPKAYNKDYIVEKVKKLGGFTTFNCFIMKELETMYRLLTEIKQTLTMIRNACETESLGDLVSETVLSAADDLYNLRIPAVWCHMSGASAPPLTWGLGSWLNELQSRCHHFEKILIQGREKFPAYWLGAFFNPRGLLALMKQDYIRTYSTERSGNFEQFVFQTEVTSRDKDHLRDPPQEGMFVFGIYIWGCAWDKTTGELQDSPPKSGFAPLPVVHLTCWPVNEKPIMQDANRAPETYQCPIYASRIATRDPIMELDVRREGIPSTRWALRGLSATIRPY
;
A
#
# COMPACT_ATOMS: atom_id res chain seq x y z
N MET A 1 -12.84 32.03 17.15
CA MET A 1 -11.45 31.53 17.32
C MET A 1 -11.27 30.21 16.58
N TYR A 2 -12.08 29.18 16.88
CA TYR A 2 -12.06 27.87 16.19
C TYR A 2 -11.95 27.96 14.65
N LEU A 3 -12.93 28.56 13.97
CA LEU A 3 -12.94 28.68 12.50
C LEU A 3 -11.71 29.41 11.93
N ILE A 4 -11.20 30.41 12.66
CA ILE A 4 -10.01 31.17 12.24
C ILE A 4 -8.78 30.26 12.26
N VAL A 5 -8.62 29.46 13.31
CA VAL A 5 -7.47 28.54 13.44
C VAL A 5 -7.59 27.39 12.44
N CYS A 6 -8.76 26.74 12.37
CA CYS A 6 -9.00 25.57 11.52
C CYS A 6 -8.92 25.90 10.02
N GLN A 7 -9.60 26.97 9.56
CA GLN A 7 -9.78 27.21 8.12
C GLN A 7 -8.83 28.28 7.57
N VAL A 8 -8.52 29.32 8.36
CA VAL A 8 -7.79 30.49 7.85
C VAL A 8 -6.29 30.40 8.13
N ILE A 9 -5.91 30.13 9.38
CA ILE A 9 -4.50 30.11 9.79
C ILE A 9 -3.81 28.84 9.30
N TYR A 10 -4.31 27.66 9.68
CA TYR A 10 -3.67 26.39 9.33
C TYR A 10 -4.34 25.71 8.13
N GLY A 11 -5.67 25.79 8.02
CA GLY A 11 -6.41 25.15 6.92
C GLY A 11 -6.12 25.71 5.54
N SER A 12 -5.68 26.97 5.43
CA SER A 12 -5.29 27.59 4.15
C SER A 12 -4.09 26.91 3.49
N TYR A 13 -3.31 26.15 4.25
CA TYR A 13 -2.17 25.36 3.76
C TYR A 13 -2.52 23.89 3.50
N SER A 14 -3.71 23.43 3.90
CA SER A 14 -4.14 22.04 3.72
C SER A 14 -4.92 21.88 2.42
N THR A 15 -4.41 21.05 1.52
CA THR A 15 -5.05 20.74 0.23
C THR A 15 -5.96 19.49 0.28
N ASP A 16 -5.77 18.63 1.28
CA ASP A 16 -6.59 17.42 1.49
C ASP A 16 -7.68 17.70 2.54
N GLU A 17 -8.92 17.35 2.20
CA GLU A 17 -10.09 17.49 3.08
C GLU A 17 -9.97 16.60 4.32
N ASN A 18 -9.33 15.42 4.20
CA ASN A 18 -9.14 14.51 5.33
C ASN A 18 -8.12 15.07 6.34
N ASP A 19 -7.07 15.74 5.84
CA ASP A 19 -6.10 16.42 6.69
C ASP A 19 -6.76 17.65 7.35
N GLN A 20 -7.65 18.37 6.66
CA GLN A 20 -8.46 19.44 7.27
C GLN A 20 -9.38 18.90 8.38
N GLN A 21 -10.02 17.75 8.17
CA GLN A 21 -10.87 17.12 9.18
C GLN A 21 -10.04 16.68 10.41
N SER A 22 -8.85 16.14 10.19
CA SER A 22 -7.91 15.74 11.25
C SER A 22 -7.43 16.96 12.05
N LEU A 23 -7.10 18.06 11.36
CA LEU A 23 -6.77 19.34 11.98
C LEU A 23 -7.94 19.89 12.81
N SER A 24 -9.15 19.84 12.27
CA SER A 24 -10.37 20.27 12.97
C SER A 24 -10.57 19.46 14.25
N ALA A 25 -10.43 18.13 14.17
CA ALA A 25 -10.52 17.22 15.30
C ALA A 25 -9.43 17.50 16.36
N MET A 26 -8.20 17.80 15.93
CA MET A 26 -7.11 18.18 16.83
C MET A 26 -7.43 19.48 17.57
N ILE A 27 -7.94 20.49 16.88
CA ILE A 27 -8.31 21.77 17.49
C ILE A 27 -9.50 21.59 18.44
N ASP A 28 -10.52 20.82 18.06
CA ASP A 28 -11.64 20.49 18.95
C ASP A 28 -11.15 19.79 20.22
N TYR A 29 -10.23 18.84 20.07
CA TYR A 29 -9.70 18.10 21.19
C TYR A 29 -8.95 19.02 22.18
N TRP A 30 -8.02 19.83 21.68
CA TRP A 30 -7.13 20.65 22.52
C TRP A 30 -7.72 22.00 22.97
N VAL A 31 -8.62 22.59 22.19
CA VAL A 31 -9.14 23.95 22.40
C VAL A 31 -10.59 23.95 22.92
N SER A 32 -11.20 22.78 23.10
CA SER A 32 -12.54 22.70 23.68
C SER A 32 -12.58 23.14 25.15
N PRO A 33 -13.73 23.66 25.63
CA PRO A 33 -13.93 23.94 27.06
C PRO A 33 -13.73 22.71 27.96
N THR A 34 -13.87 21.51 27.40
CA THR A 34 -13.62 20.24 28.09
C THR A 34 -12.15 19.97 28.37
N ALA A 35 -11.22 20.51 27.57
CA ALA A 35 -9.79 20.31 27.74
C ALA A 35 -9.24 20.85 29.07
N VAL A 36 -9.94 21.82 29.68
CA VAL A 36 -9.57 22.45 30.96
C VAL A 36 -10.09 21.67 32.17
N LYS A 37 -10.94 20.65 31.96
CA LYS A 37 -11.51 19.84 33.05
C LYS A 37 -10.48 18.86 33.60
N LYS A 38 -10.48 18.65 34.93
CA LYS A 38 -9.55 17.71 35.60
C LYS A 38 -9.68 16.26 35.12
N ASP A 39 -10.87 15.86 34.68
CA ASP A 39 -11.16 14.49 34.21
C ASP A 39 -10.89 14.30 32.71
N PHE A 40 -10.31 15.29 32.04
CA PHE A 40 -9.96 15.20 30.62
C PHE A 40 -8.94 14.08 30.39
N GLU A 41 -9.11 13.30 29.33
CA GLU A 41 -8.30 12.09 29.07
C GLU A 41 -6.79 12.37 29.03
N VAL A 42 -6.37 13.55 28.58
CA VAL A 42 -4.95 13.97 28.59
C VAL A 42 -4.34 13.94 29.99
N ALA A 43 -5.13 14.23 31.04
CA ALA A 43 -4.64 14.15 32.42
C ALA A 43 -4.36 12.71 32.88
N ARG A 44 -4.91 11.71 32.16
CA ARG A 44 -4.72 10.27 32.38
C ARG A 44 -3.63 9.65 31.50
N LEU A 45 -3.13 10.37 30.48
CA LEU A 45 -2.00 9.92 29.70
C LEU A 45 -0.76 9.82 30.60
N LYS A 46 0.10 8.84 30.30
CA LYS A 46 1.38 8.62 31.00
C LYS A 46 2.27 9.88 30.93
N TYR A 47 2.09 10.69 29.87
CA TYR A 47 2.78 11.95 29.63
C TYR A 47 1.86 13.10 30.05
N ARG A 48 1.85 13.42 31.35
CA ARG A 48 1.03 14.53 31.85
C ARG A 48 1.55 15.87 31.33
N HIS A 49 0.70 16.58 30.61
CA HIS A 49 0.96 17.98 30.29
C HIS A 49 0.81 18.86 31.55
N PRO A 50 1.67 19.87 31.74
CA PRO A 50 1.54 20.81 32.85
C PRO A 50 0.17 21.49 32.87
N ALA A 51 -0.50 21.49 34.04
CA ALA A 51 -1.79 22.16 34.21
C ALA A 51 -1.75 23.67 33.89
N ALA A 52 -0.55 24.27 33.94
CA ALA A 52 -0.29 25.64 33.52
C ALA A 52 -0.72 25.92 32.07
N PHE A 53 -0.62 24.95 31.17
CA PHE A 53 -0.98 25.11 29.75
C PHE A 53 -2.48 25.29 29.51
N PHE A 54 -3.31 24.85 30.46
CA PHE A 54 -4.76 24.91 30.35
C PHE A 54 -5.38 26.00 31.25
N ASN A 55 -4.54 26.78 31.96
CA ASN A 55 -5.01 27.86 32.80
C ASN A 55 -5.06 29.18 32.00
N PRO A 56 -6.25 29.76 31.78
CA PRO A 56 -6.39 30.97 30.96
C PRO A 56 -5.71 32.21 31.57
N ASN A 57 -5.39 32.20 32.87
CA ASN A 57 -4.82 33.35 33.59
C ASN A 57 -3.37 33.11 34.07
N VAL A 58 -2.64 32.23 33.40
CA VAL A 58 -1.26 31.88 33.77
C VAL A 58 -0.27 32.98 33.35
N ARG A 59 0.73 33.26 34.19
CA ARG A 59 1.82 34.18 33.84
C ARG A 59 2.79 33.51 32.88
N LEU A 60 3.38 34.28 31.96
CA LEU A 60 4.36 33.78 31.01
C LEU A 60 5.56 33.09 31.69
N SER A 61 6.04 33.63 32.81
CA SER A 61 7.12 33.01 33.58
C SER A 61 6.76 31.62 34.09
N THR A 62 5.52 31.42 34.52
CA THR A 62 5.00 30.12 34.96
C THR A 62 4.83 29.15 33.79
N LEU A 63 4.46 29.64 32.60
CA LEU A 63 4.42 28.83 31.38
C LEU A 63 5.81 28.35 30.96
N ILE A 64 6.81 29.23 30.99
CA ILE A 64 8.20 28.89 30.64
C ILE A 64 8.74 27.84 31.61
N GLN A 65 8.54 28.04 32.92
CA GLN A 65 8.96 27.07 33.93
C GLN A 65 8.26 25.71 33.77
N ALA A 66 6.98 25.71 33.41
CA ALA A 66 6.23 24.49 33.12
C ALA A 66 6.76 23.76 31.87
N LEU A 67 7.15 24.52 30.84
CA LEU A 67 7.73 23.99 29.61
C LEU A 67 9.12 23.37 29.85
N GLU A 68 9.97 24.05 30.63
CA GLU A 68 11.29 23.52 31.05
C GLU A 68 11.19 22.26 31.90
N GLY A 69 10.11 22.12 32.69
CA GLY A 69 9.84 20.93 33.49
C GLY A 69 9.22 19.77 32.70
N THR A 70 8.88 19.96 31.43
CA THR A 70 8.30 18.92 30.58
C THR A 70 9.41 18.06 29.98
N ASN A 71 9.28 16.73 30.04
CA ASN A 71 10.28 15.84 29.45
C ASN A 71 10.35 16.06 27.93
N TYR A 72 11.55 16.36 27.42
CA TYR A 72 11.80 16.67 25.99
C TYR A 72 11.28 15.58 25.04
N HIS A 73 11.23 14.32 25.49
CA HIS A 73 10.79 13.18 24.67
C HIS A 73 9.30 12.84 24.77
N ALA A 74 8.51 13.62 25.52
CA ALA A 74 7.08 13.34 25.69
C ALA A 74 6.27 13.48 24.38
N LEU A 75 6.74 14.29 23.43
CA LEU A 75 6.13 14.50 22.11
C LEU A 75 6.73 13.58 21.02
N ASP A 76 7.78 12.84 21.32
CA ASP A 76 8.38 11.86 20.41
C ASP A 76 7.58 10.53 20.38
N ILE A 77 6.51 10.45 21.18
CA ILE A 77 5.74 9.24 21.41
C ILE A 77 4.38 9.43 20.73
N PRO A 78 3.99 8.57 19.77
CA PRO A 78 2.77 8.74 18.98
C PRO A 78 1.52 8.99 19.82
N GLU A 79 1.40 8.29 20.95
CA GLU A 79 0.27 8.43 21.88
C GLU A 79 0.19 9.81 22.53
N GLY A 80 1.32 10.49 22.74
CA GLY A 80 1.38 11.87 23.21
C GLY A 80 0.81 12.87 22.21
N CYS A 81 0.78 12.50 20.93
CA CYS A 81 0.17 13.25 19.84
C CYS A 81 -1.22 12.69 19.46
N HIS A 82 -1.78 11.79 20.26
CA HIS A 82 -3.01 11.04 19.98
C HIS A 82 -2.99 10.15 18.74
N ILE A 83 -1.82 9.92 18.16
CA ILE A 83 -1.62 8.99 17.05
C ILE A 83 -1.48 7.57 17.62
N HIS A 84 -1.92 6.57 16.85
CA HIS A 84 -1.69 5.18 17.23
C HIS A 84 -0.20 4.80 17.05
N PRO A 85 0.43 4.09 18.01
CA PRO A 85 1.81 3.60 17.92
C PRO A 85 1.94 2.38 17.00
N ASN A 86 1.86 2.61 15.69
CA ASN A 86 2.06 1.59 14.67
C ASN A 86 3.52 1.61 14.16
N VAL A 87 3.84 0.70 13.23
CA VAL A 87 5.21 0.57 12.68
C VAL A 87 5.71 1.85 12.00
N GLU A 88 4.82 2.68 11.46
CA GLU A 88 5.19 3.91 10.73
C GLU A 88 5.33 5.11 11.66
N THR A 89 4.56 5.16 12.74
CA THR A 89 4.57 6.28 13.70
C THR A 89 5.62 6.06 14.78
N LEU A 90 5.96 4.80 15.06
CA LEU A 90 7.18 4.43 15.76
C LEU A 90 8.34 4.51 14.77
N LEU A 91 8.75 5.73 14.42
CA LEU A 91 10.01 6.00 13.76
C LEU A 91 11.13 5.57 14.74
N GLY A 92 11.46 4.28 14.71
CA GLY A 92 12.58 3.75 15.48
C GLY A 92 13.87 4.41 15.03
N ASP A 93 14.87 4.43 15.93
CA ASP A 93 16.25 4.80 15.60
C ASP A 93 16.72 4.10 14.30
N ASP A 94 16.24 2.88 14.05
CA ASP A 94 16.56 2.08 12.88
C ASP A 94 16.24 2.77 11.55
N GLN A 95 15.07 3.42 11.37
CA GLN A 95 14.75 4.03 10.08
C GLN A 95 15.59 5.29 9.84
N TYR A 96 15.85 6.06 10.90
CA TYR A 96 16.79 7.17 10.86
C TYR A 96 18.22 6.71 10.54
N VAL A 97 18.68 5.64 11.18
CA VAL A 97 19.99 5.02 10.95
C VAL A 97 20.07 4.50 9.52
N PHE A 98 19.12 3.68 9.06
CA PHE A 98 19.12 3.13 7.70
C PHE A 98 19.03 4.20 6.63
N THR A 99 18.21 5.24 6.77
CA THR A 99 18.16 6.33 5.79
C THR A 99 19.50 7.08 5.73
N ARG A 100 20.16 7.32 6.86
CA ARG A 100 21.49 7.94 6.85
C ARG A 100 22.57 6.99 6.33
N LEU A 101 22.50 5.71 6.66
CA LEU A 101 23.47 4.71 6.24
C LEU A 101 23.35 4.44 4.74
N ASN A 102 22.14 4.34 4.21
CA ASN A 102 21.87 4.28 2.77
C ASN A 102 22.34 5.57 2.08
N LYS A 103 22.09 6.75 2.66
CA LYS A 103 22.62 8.00 2.10
C LYS A 103 24.15 8.03 2.08
N VAL A 104 24.81 7.48 3.09
CA VAL A 104 26.27 7.32 3.12
C VAL A 104 26.72 6.29 2.09
N PHE A 105 25.99 5.19 1.91
CA PHE A 105 26.27 4.14 0.92
C PHE A 105 26.10 4.64 -0.52
N ASP A 106 25.03 5.38 -0.80
CA ASP A 106 24.74 5.99 -2.11
C ASP A 106 25.71 7.14 -2.43
N ALA A 107 26.20 7.86 -1.40
CA ALA A 107 27.21 8.91 -1.56
C ALA A 107 28.65 8.37 -1.55
N MET A 108 28.87 7.13 -1.13
CA MET A 108 30.20 6.50 -1.06
C MET A 108 30.94 6.47 -2.42
N PRO A 109 30.28 6.18 -3.56
CA PRO A 109 30.89 6.27 -4.89
C PRO A 109 31.34 7.68 -5.28
N SER A 110 30.78 8.73 -4.66
CA SER A 110 31.02 10.15 -5.01
C SER A 110 31.89 10.91 -4.00
N THR A 111 32.32 10.27 -2.91
CA THR A 111 33.18 10.91 -1.89
C THR A 111 34.65 10.58 -2.10
N GLU A 112 35.50 11.61 -2.30
CA GLU A 112 36.96 11.45 -2.45
C GLU A 112 37.64 10.78 -1.24
N THR A 113 37.03 10.90 -0.05
CA THR A 113 37.57 10.43 1.23
C THR A 113 37.05 9.06 1.68
N LEU A 114 35.93 8.58 1.12
CA LEU A 114 35.32 7.27 1.41
C LEU A 114 35.48 6.30 0.23
N SER A 115 36.53 6.49 -0.56
CA SER A 115 36.94 5.45 -1.49
C SER A 115 37.27 4.18 -0.70
N HIS A 116 36.83 3.02 -1.18
CA HIS A 116 37.59 1.80 -0.98
C HIS A 116 38.98 2.05 -1.59
N LYS A 117 39.87 2.75 -0.89
CA LYS A 117 41.30 2.58 -1.09
C LYS A 117 41.54 1.13 -0.70
N LEU A 118 41.42 0.24 -1.69
CA LEU A 118 42.26 -0.94 -1.74
C LEU A 118 43.64 -0.42 -1.40
N PHE A 119 44.10 -0.66 -0.17
CA PHE A 119 45.47 -0.37 0.19
C PHE A 119 46.31 -0.92 -0.96
N GLN A 120 47.15 -0.08 -1.58
CA GLN A 120 48.09 -0.59 -2.57
C GLN A 120 48.76 -1.77 -1.90
N ARG A 121 48.50 -2.97 -2.43
CA ARG A 121 49.20 -4.17 -1.97
C ARG A 121 50.67 -3.76 -1.99
N PRO A 122 51.42 -3.92 -0.88
CA PRO A 122 52.83 -3.54 -0.85
C PRO A 122 53.48 -4.09 -2.12
N PRO A 123 54.30 -3.29 -2.83
CA PRO A 123 54.84 -3.68 -4.11
C PRO A 123 55.39 -5.09 -3.96
N SER A 124 54.85 -6.02 -4.74
CA SER A 124 55.38 -7.39 -4.80
C SER A 124 56.88 -7.24 -5.01
N PRO A 125 57.72 -7.83 -4.13
CA PRO A 125 59.17 -7.62 -4.14
C PRO A 125 59.69 -7.66 -5.57
N PHE A 126 60.28 -6.55 -6.00
CA PHE A 126 60.78 -6.34 -7.36
C PHE A 126 62.16 -7.00 -7.54
N GLU A 127 62.25 -8.27 -7.13
CA GLU A 127 63.24 -9.25 -7.58
C GLU A 127 62.45 -10.57 -7.64
N GLY A 128 61.70 -10.73 -8.74
CA GLY A 128 60.47 -11.53 -8.78
C GLY A 128 60.64 -13.05 -8.88
N PRO A 129 59.54 -13.82 -8.71
CA PRO A 129 59.32 -15.02 -9.51
C PRO A 129 58.87 -14.61 -10.93
N ALA A 130 58.99 -15.56 -11.88
CA ALA A 130 58.82 -15.35 -13.31
C ALA A 130 57.78 -14.28 -13.67
N LEU A 131 58.15 -13.36 -14.57
CA LEU A 131 57.17 -12.62 -15.38
C LEU A 131 56.22 -13.68 -15.90
N ALA A 132 55.04 -13.79 -15.30
CA ALA A 132 54.00 -14.62 -15.84
C ALA A 132 53.75 -14.01 -17.22
N ASN A 133 54.26 -14.67 -18.26
CA ASN A 133 53.74 -14.47 -19.59
C ASN A 133 52.24 -14.60 -19.40
N ILE A 134 51.51 -13.49 -19.51
CA ILE A 134 50.06 -13.54 -19.62
C ILE A 134 49.88 -14.22 -20.97
N SER A 135 49.78 -15.54 -20.94
CA SER A 135 49.37 -16.26 -22.12
C SER A 135 48.02 -15.66 -22.47
N ASN A 136 47.84 -15.22 -23.71
CA ASN A 136 46.53 -14.83 -24.24
C ASN A 136 45.51 -15.99 -24.21
N GLN A 137 45.88 -17.13 -23.64
CA GLN A 137 45.15 -18.37 -23.55
C GLN A 137 45.31 -18.91 -22.12
N SER A 138 44.23 -18.91 -21.37
CA SER A 138 44.14 -19.69 -20.13
C SER A 138 43.95 -21.17 -20.50
N ASN A 139 44.56 -22.10 -19.75
CA ASN A 139 44.23 -23.53 -19.83
C ASN A 139 43.03 -23.90 -18.94
N ASN A 140 42.61 -23.00 -18.05
CA ASN A 140 41.41 -23.19 -17.25
C ASN A 140 40.18 -22.90 -18.12
N PRO A 141 39.33 -23.90 -18.44
CA PRO A 141 38.17 -23.77 -19.32
C PRO A 141 37.26 -22.59 -18.94
N SER A 142 37.13 -22.32 -17.64
CA SER A 142 36.26 -21.26 -17.11
C SER A 142 36.74 -19.83 -17.44
N VAL A 143 38.00 -19.65 -17.87
CA VAL A 143 38.63 -18.34 -18.08
C VAL A 143 38.95 -18.07 -19.56
N VAL A 144 39.03 -19.11 -20.40
CA VAL A 144 39.50 -19.05 -21.80
C VAL A 144 38.71 -18.05 -22.67
N GLY A 145 37.43 -17.85 -22.37
CA GLY A 145 36.54 -16.94 -23.11
C GLY A 145 36.26 -15.58 -22.46
N GLN A 146 36.78 -15.31 -21.25
CA GLN A 146 36.37 -14.14 -20.44
C GLN A 146 37.32 -12.93 -20.59
N GLY A 147 38.24 -12.96 -21.55
CA GLY A 147 39.20 -11.87 -21.84
C GLY A 147 40.54 -11.99 -21.09
N VAL A 148 41.53 -11.21 -21.54
CA VAL A 148 42.96 -11.31 -21.14
C VAL A 148 43.21 -11.07 -19.64
N TYR A 149 42.27 -10.46 -18.92
CA TYR A 149 42.41 -10.10 -17.51
C TYR A 149 41.42 -10.80 -16.56
N ALA A 150 40.60 -11.74 -17.05
CA ALA A 150 39.68 -12.47 -16.18
C ALA A 150 40.44 -13.44 -15.27
N THR A 151 40.25 -13.33 -13.96
CA THR A 151 40.79 -14.32 -12.99
C THR A 151 39.83 -15.50 -12.86
N ALA A 152 40.33 -16.67 -12.47
CA ALA A 152 39.48 -17.85 -12.19
C ALA A 152 38.41 -17.56 -11.11
N SER A 153 38.75 -16.76 -10.10
CA SER A 153 37.80 -16.33 -9.07
C SER A 153 36.72 -15.40 -9.61
N PHE A 154 37.09 -14.45 -10.48
CA PHE A 154 36.13 -13.57 -11.15
C PHE A 154 35.21 -14.34 -12.09
N ALA A 155 35.76 -15.23 -12.92
CA ALA A 155 34.98 -16.09 -13.81
C ALA A 155 34.03 -17.00 -13.03
N SER A 156 34.50 -17.63 -11.95
CA SER A 156 33.67 -18.46 -11.07
C SER A 156 32.56 -17.64 -10.39
N SER A 157 32.86 -16.42 -9.94
CA SER A 157 31.85 -15.53 -9.34
C SER A 157 30.80 -15.07 -10.34
N LYS A 158 31.19 -14.78 -11.59
CA LYS A 158 30.27 -14.39 -12.67
C LYS A 158 29.36 -15.57 -13.03
N MET A 159 29.94 -16.75 -13.30
CA MET A 159 29.18 -17.96 -13.58
C MET A 159 28.19 -18.30 -12.44
N ARG A 160 28.60 -18.09 -11.18
CA ARG A 160 27.72 -18.31 -10.02
C ARG A 160 26.49 -17.37 -10.03
N LYS A 161 26.69 -16.08 -10.34
CA LYS A 161 25.58 -15.11 -10.42
C LYS A 161 24.60 -15.45 -11.53
N ASP A 162 25.09 -15.84 -12.70
CA ASP A 162 24.25 -16.21 -13.85
C ASP A 162 23.45 -17.48 -13.55
N VAL A 163 24.05 -18.46 -12.85
CA VAL A 163 23.36 -19.67 -12.39
C VAL A 163 22.28 -19.34 -11.35
N GLU A 164 22.59 -18.52 -10.34
CA GLU A 164 21.62 -18.09 -9.33
C GLU A 164 20.44 -17.32 -9.96
N LEU A 165 20.73 -16.40 -10.89
CA LEU A 165 19.70 -15.66 -11.63
C LEU A 165 18.86 -16.59 -12.51
N TRP A 166 19.49 -17.56 -13.17
CA TRP A 166 18.77 -18.58 -13.94
C TRP A 166 17.81 -19.37 -13.05
N GLU A 167 18.24 -19.82 -11.87
CA GLU A 167 17.40 -20.56 -10.92
C GLU A 167 16.21 -19.73 -10.44
N ILE A 168 16.43 -18.44 -10.14
CA ILE A 168 15.37 -17.49 -9.81
C ILE A 168 14.37 -17.41 -10.95
N CYS A 169 14.81 -17.11 -12.17
CA CYS A 169 13.92 -16.98 -13.32
C CYS A 169 13.18 -18.30 -13.63
N HIS A 170 13.87 -19.44 -13.56
CA HIS A 170 13.29 -20.76 -13.78
C HIS A 170 12.19 -21.07 -12.75
N THR A 171 12.47 -20.81 -11.48
CA THR A 171 11.50 -21.05 -10.38
C THR A 171 10.31 -20.09 -10.48
N MET A 172 10.55 -18.81 -10.75
CA MET A 172 9.48 -17.81 -10.84
C MET A 172 8.57 -18.05 -12.04
N LEU A 173 9.11 -18.50 -13.19
CA LEU A 173 8.31 -18.87 -14.37
C LEU A 173 7.25 -19.92 -14.07
N GLN A 174 7.54 -20.88 -13.19
CA GLN A 174 6.59 -21.90 -12.77
C GLN A 174 5.44 -21.34 -11.92
N LYS A 175 5.70 -20.22 -11.22
CA LYS A 175 4.71 -19.52 -10.38
C LYS A 175 3.90 -18.48 -11.16
N VAL A 176 4.32 -18.09 -12.36
CA VAL A 176 3.55 -17.14 -13.19
C VAL A 176 2.19 -17.77 -13.53
N PRO A 177 1.07 -17.10 -13.20
CA PRO A 177 -0.26 -17.58 -13.54
C PRO A 177 -0.42 -17.86 -15.03
N LYS A 178 -1.17 -18.91 -15.38
CA LYS A 178 -1.49 -19.19 -16.78
C LYS A 178 -2.37 -18.06 -17.33
N ALA A 179 -1.90 -17.44 -18.41
CA ALA A 179 -2.67 -16.43 -19.11
C ALA A 179 -3.93 -17.03 -19.76
N TYR A 180 -5.02 -16.27 -19.77
CA TYR A 180 -6.28 -16.69 -20.38
C TYR A 180 -6.22 -16.64 -21.91
N ASN A 181 -6.91 -17.57 -22.57
CA ASN A 181 -7.20 -17.43 -24.00
C ASN A 181 -8.29 -16.37 -24.19
N LYS A 182 -8.08 -15.42 -25.13
CA LYS A 182 -9.08 -14.42 -25.49
C LYS A 182 -10.41 -15.05 -25.91
N ASP A 183 -10.36 -16.15 -26.65
CA ASP A 183 -11.56 -16.86 -27.11
C ASP A 183 -12.37 -17.43 -25.94
N TYR A 184 -11.66 -17.96 -24.93
CA TYR A 184 -12.28 -18.46 -23.70
C TYR A 184 -13.04 -17.35 -22.96
N ILE A 185 -12.45 -16.17 -22.82
CA ILE A 185 -13.10 -15.02 -22.16
C ILE A 185 -14.37 -14.63 -22.93
N VAL A 186 -14.27 -14.50 -24.27
CA VAL A 186 -15.42 -14.12 -25.12
C VAL A 186 -16.54 -15.16 -25.04
N GLU A 187 -16.21 -16.45 -25.04
CA GLU A 187 -17.20 -17.52 -24.90
C GLU A 187 -17.93 -17.45 -23.55
N LYS A 188 -17.21 -17.23 -22.45
CA LYS A 188 -17.80 -17.09 -21.11
C LYS A 188 -18.69 -15.86 -21.02
N VAL A 189 -18.25 -14.72 -21.55
CA VAL A 189 -19.03 -13.48 -21.57
C VAL A 189 -20.33 -13.64 -22.37
N LYS A 190 -20.30 -14.33 -23.52
CA LYS A 190 -21.51 -14.65 -24.28
C LYS A 190 -22.52 -15.48 -23.47
N LYS A 191 -22.05 -16.44 -22.68
CA LYS A 191 -22.90 -17.25 -21.79
C LYS A 191 -23.50 -16.44 -20.63
N LEU A 192 -22.84 -15.35 -20.22
CA LEU A 192 -23.28 -14.44 -19.14
C LEU A 192 -24.13 -13.26 -19.64
N GLY A 193 -24.90 -13.45 -20.72
CA GLY A 193 -25.77 -12.40 -21.26
C GLY A 193 -25.08 -11.43 -22.22
N GLY A 194 -23.85 -11.74 -22.68
CA GLY A 194 -23.17 -10.97 -23.72
C GLY A 194 -22.43 -9.73 -23.21
N PHE A 195 -22.30 -8.72 -24.07
CA PHE A 195 -21.46 -7.54 -23.84
C PHE A 195 -22.15 -6.46 -23.01
N THR A 196 -22.64 -6.82 -21.83
CA THR A 196 -23.14 -5.85 -20.84
C THR A 196 -22.03 -4.91 -20.39
N THR A 197 -22.38 -3.73 -19.86
CA THR A 197 -21.39 -2.75 -19.37
C THR A 197 -20.44 -3.36 -18.34
N PHE A 198 -20.99 -4.17 -17.42
CA PHE A 198 -20.20 -4.90 -16.43
C PHE A 198 -19.25 -5.93 -17.08
N ASN A 199 -19.75 -6.75 -18.00
CA ASN A 199 -18.91 -7.76 -18.66
C ASN A 199 -17.78 -7.12 -19.48
N CYS A 200 -18.07 -6.03 -20.19
CA CYS A 200 -17.06 -5.25 -20.91
C CYS A 200 -15.99 -4.66 -19.97
N PHE A 201 -16.36 -4.22 -18.76
CA PHE A 201 -15.42 -3.78 -17.75
C PHE A 201 -14.51 -4.93 -17.27
N ILE A 202 -15.07 -6.09 -16.95
CA ILE A 202 -14.28 -7.28 -16.56
C ILE A 202 -13.32 -7.70 -17.68
N MET A 203 -13.73 -7.62 -18.95
CA MET A 203 -12.85 -7.91 -20.09
C MET A 203 -11.64 -6.96 -20.15
N LYS A 204 -11.82 -5.65 -19.88
CA LYS A 204 -10.72 -4.67 -19.85
C LYS A 204 -9.75 -4.90 -18.69
N GLU A 205 -10.27 -5.28 -17.53
CA GLU A 205 -9.45 -5.66 -16.37
C GLU A 205 -8.59 -6.89 -16.68
N LEU A 206 -9.19 -7.91 -17.30
CA LEU A 206 -8.50 -9.13 -17.74
C LEU A 206 -7.48 -8.87 -18.85
N GLU A 207 -7.75 -7.96 -19.77
CA GLU A 207 -6.77 -7.55 -20.79
C GLU A 207 -5.54 -6.91 -20.16
N THR A 208 -5.73 -6.10 -19.12
CA THR A 208 -4.61 -5.50 -18.37
C THR A 208 -3.83 -6.55 -17.61
N MET A 209 -4.51 -7.50 -16.94
CA MET A 209 -3.85 -8.65 -16.30
C MET A 209 -3.06 -9.47 -17.31
N TYR A 210 -3.66 -9.77 -18.47
CA TYR A 210 -3.03 -10.56 -19.53
C TYR A 210 -1.75 -9.90 -20.06
N ARG A 211 -1.79 -8.59 -20.32
CA ARG A 211 -0.60 -7.83 -20.77
C ARG A 211 0.52 -7.90 -19.73
N LEU A 212 0.20 -7.69 -18.45
CA LEU A 212 1.18 -7.78 -17.36
C LEU A 212 1.80 -9.18 -17.25
N LEU A 213 0.99 -10.24 -17.25
CA LEU A 213 1.48 -11.61 -17.17
C LEU A 213 2.33 -12.01 -18.38
N THR A 214 1.98 -11.51 -19.56
CA THR A 214 2.74 -11.73 -20.79
C THR A 214 4.12 -11.08 -20.68
N GLU A 215 4.18 -9.83 -20.24
CA GLU A 215 5.45 -9.13 -20.01
C GLU A 215 6.31 -9.88 -18.99
N ILE A 216 5.76 -10.21 -17.82
CA ILE A 216 6.49 -10.95 -16.76
C ILE A 216 7.10 -12.24 -17.33
N LYS A 217 6.31 -13.02 -18.08
CA LYS A 217 6.78 -14.27 -18.68
C LYS A 217 7.85 -14.03 -19.74
N GLN A 218 7.71 -13.00 -20.56
CA GLN A 218 8.69 -12.63 -21.59
C GLN A 218 10.02 -12.19 -20.96
N THR A 219 9.98 -11.26 -19.99
CA THR A 219 11.17 -10.80 -19.28
C THR A 219 11.90 -11.97 -18.61
N LEU A 220 11.19 -12.82 -17.86
CA LEU A 220 11.78 -13.97 -17.18
C LEU A 220 12.36 -15.00 -18.16
N THR A 221 11.68 -15.26 -19.28
CA THR A 221 12.18 -16.19 -20.31
C THR A 221 13.41 -15.65 -21.00
N MET A 222 13.43 -14.35 -21.32
CA MET A 222 14.55 -13.70 -21.96
C MET A 222 15.79 -13.74 -21.06
N ILE A 223 15.66 -13.39 -19.78
CA ILE A 223 16.76 -13.41 -18.82
C ILE A 223 17.26 -14.85 -18.60
N ARG A 224 16.35 -15.81 -18.40
CA ARG A 224 16.72 -17.22 -18.26
C ARG A 224 17.51 -17.72 -19.46
N ASN A 225 17.01 -17.50 -20.68
CA ASN A 225 17.68 -17.94 -21.90
C ASN A 225 19.03 -17.24 -22.07
N ALA A 226 19.13 -15.94 -21.74
CA ALA A 226 20.40 -15.20 -21.78
C ALA A 226 21.44 -15.75 -20.80
N CYS A 227 21.01 -16.27 -19.64
CA CYS A 227 21.89 -16.97 -18.71
C CYS A 227 22.34 -18.33 -19.26
N GLU A 228 21.47 -19.08 -19.96
CA GLU A 228 21.83 -20.36 -20.61
C GLU A 228 22.83 -20.19 -21.75
N THR A 229 22.71 -19.10 -22.51
CA THR A 229 23.58 -18.80 -23.65
C THR A 229 24.80 -17.94 -23.29
N GLU A 230 25.02 -17.67 -22.01
CA GLU A 230 26.09 -16.77 -21.51
C GLU A 230 26.11 -15.39 -22.19
N SER A 231 24.95 -14.91 -22.65
CA SER A 231 24.81 -13.66 -23.41
C SER A 231 24.32 -12.50 -22.55
N LEU A 232 24.25 -12.67 -21.22
CA LEU A 232 23.91 -11.61 -20.28
C LEU A 232 25.01 -10.53 -20.28
N GLY A 233 24.63 -9.26 -20.37
CA GLY A 233 25.57 -8.12 -20.47
C GLY A 233 25.24 -7.24 -21.68
N ASP A 234 26.27 -6.80 -22.42
CA ASP A 234 26.17 -5.80 -23.50
C ASP A 234 25.28 -6.22 -24.69
N LEU A 235 24.88 -7.49 -24.77
CA LEU A 235 24.02 -8.04 -25.82
C LEU A 235 22.52 -7.96 -25.48
N VAL A 236 22.19 -7.48 -24.29
CA VAL A 236 20.83 -7.39 -23.76
C VAL A 236 20.48 -5.91 -23.52
N SER A 237 19.19 -5.55 -23.69
CA SER A 237 18.78 -4.16 -23.47
C SER A 237 18.94 -3.74 -22.02
N GLU A 238 19.20 -2.44 -21.79
CA GLU A 238 19.32 -1.85 -20.46
C GLU A 238 18.09 -2.15 -19.57
N THR A 239 16.90 -2.17 -20.16
CA THR A 239 15.65 -2.51 -19.47
C THR A 239 15.65 -3.93 -18.90
N VAL A 240 16.22 -4.89 -19.64
CA VAL A 240 16.27 -6.30 -19.23
C VAL A 240 17.42 -6.53 -18.26
N LEU A 241 18.53 -5.79 -18.39
CA LEU A 241 19.61 -5.78 -17.40
C LEU A 241 19.14 -5.22 -16.05
N SER A 242 18.39 -4.12 -16.07
CA SER A 242 17.76 -3.57 -14.86
C SER A 242 16.77 -4.55 -14.24
N ALA A 243 15.95 -5.22 -15.04
CA ALA A 243 15.06 -6.26 -14.54
C ALA A 243 15.83 -7.46 -13.97
N ALA A 244 16.95 -7.86 -14.59
CA ALA A 244 17.81 -8.93 -14.07
C ALA A 244 18.41 -8.57 -12.71
N ASP A 245 18.88 -7.33 -12.52
CA ASP A 245 19.36 -6.85 -11.22
C ASP A 245 18.24 -6.86 -10.17
N ASP A 246 17.05 -6.39 -10.53
CA ASP A 246 15.89 -6.43 -9.63
C ASP A 246 15.56 -7.87 -9.21
N LEU A 247 15.50 -8.80 -10.17
CA LEU A 247 15.20 -10.21 -9.91
C LEU A 247 16.28 -10.89 -9.06
N TYR A 248 17.56 -10.63 -9.32
CA TYR A 248 18.67 -11.16 -8.52
C TYR A 248 18.55 -10.73 -7.05
N ASN A 249 18.11 -9.49 -6.82
CA ASN A 249 17.86 -8.96 -5.48
C ASN A 249 16.45 -9.25 -4.96
N LEU A 250 15.68 -10.14 -5.62
CA LEU A 250 14.30 -10.51 -5.28
C LEU A 250 13.31 -9.33 -5.20
N ARG A 251 13.61 -8.24 -5.89
CA ARG A 251 12.76 -7.06 -6.09
C ARG A 251 11.87 -7.26 -7.31
N ILE A 252 10.88 -6.39 -7.42
CA ILE A 252 9.91 -6.37 -8.52
C ILE A 252 10.41 -5.37 -9.57
N PRO A 253 10.71 -5.81 -10.81
CA PRO A 253 11.10 -4.93 -11.91
C PRO A 253 10.20 -3.71 -12.09
N ALA A 254 10.82 -2.54 -12.27
CA ALA A 254 10.12 -1.26 -12.41
C ALA A 254 9.08 -1.24 -13.55
N VAL A 255 9.37 -1.91 -14.68
CA VAL A 255 8.45 -2.03 -15.82
C VAL A 255 7.15 -2.71 -15.41
N TRP A 256 7.22 -3.74 -14.57
CA TRP A 256 6.05 -4.47 -14.09
C TRP A 256 5.20 -3.64 -13.12
N CYS A 257 5.86 -2.86 -12.26
CA CYS A 257 5.20 -1.87 -11.41
C CYS A 257 4.48 -0.81 -12.25
N HIS A 258 5.14 -0.24 -13.25
CA HIS A 258 4.53 0.75 -14.16
C HIS A 258 3.28 0.19 -14.87
N MET A 259 3.34 -1.04 -15.38
CA MET A 259 2.19 -1.70 -16.01
C MET A 259 1.05 -2.00 -15.03
N SER A 260 1.36 -2.16 -13.73
CA SER A 260 0.37 -2.37 -12.69
C SER A 260 -0.31 -1.08 -12.22
N GLY A 261 0.25 0.08 -12.56
CA GLY A 261 -0.28 1.40 -12.21
C GLY A 261 -0.46 1.58 -10.71
N ALA A 262 -1.60 2.11 -10.27
CA ALA A 262 -1.93 2.28 -8.85
C ALA A 262 -2.06 0.95 -8.06
N SER A 263 -2.00 -0.20 -8.74
CA SER A 263 -1.96 -1.52 -8.12
C SER A 263 -0.53 -2.03 -7.89
N ALA A 264 0.49 -1.26 -8.27
CA ALA A 264 1.87 -1.64 -8.06
C ALA A 264 2.18 -1.75 -6.55
N PRO A 265 2.90 -2.79 -6.12
CA PRO A 265 3.41 -2.87 -4.76
C PRO A 265 4.64 -1.95 -4.56
N PRO A 266 4.99 -1.62 -3.30
CA PRO A 266 6.23 -0.92 -3.01
C PRO A 266 7.45 -1.78 -3.40
N LEU A 267 8.59 -1.12 -3.62
CA LEU A 267 9.86 -1.79 -3.93
C LEU A 267 10.33 -2.74 -2.82
N THR A 268 9.85 -2.54 -1.59
CA THR A 268 10.12 -3.40 -0.44
C THR A 268 9.26 -4.66 -0.40
N TRP A 269 8.26 -4.78 -1.27
CA TRP A 269 7.39 -5.95 -1.31
C TRP A 269 8.09 -7.11 -2.03
N GLY A 270 8.12 -8.27 -1.38
CA GLY A 270 8.80 -9.43 -1.93
C GLY A 270 8.16 -9.91 -3.23
N LEU A 271 9.00 -10.14 -4.26
CA LEU A 271 8.59 -10.64 -5.57
C LEU A 271 7.69 -11.89 -5.49
N GLY A 272 8.07 -12.86 -4.65
CA GLY A 272 7.30 -14.10 -4.47
C GLY A 272 5.89 -13.86 -3.93
N SER A 273 5.74 -12.94 -2.96
CA SER A 273 4.45 -12.56 -2.40
C SER A 273 3.56 -11.89 -3.45
N TRP A 274 4.14 -11.03 -4.28
CA TRP A 274 3.41 -10.36 -5.35
C TRP A 274 2.94 -11.32 -6.44
N LEU A 275 3.76 -12.30 -6.85
CA LEU A 275 3.35 -13.32 -7.82
C LEU A 275 2.19 -14.18 -7.27
N ASN A 276 2.23 -14.54 -5.99
CA ASN A 276 1.12 -15.25 -5.33
C ASN A 276 -0.16 -14.41 -5.28
N GLU A 277 -0.03 -13.10 -5.04
CA GLU A 277 -1.16 -12.17 -5.10
C GLU A 277 -1.74 -12.10 -6.53
N LEU A 278 -0.90 -11.95 -7.56
CA LEU A 278 -1.33 -11.98 -8.96
C LEU A 278 -2.06 -13.27 -9.32
N GLN A 279 -1.60 -14.42 -8.82
CA GLN A 279 -2.30 -15.70 -8.97
C GLN A 279 -3.68 -15.68 -8.33
N SER A 280 -3.78 -15.13 -7.12
CA SER A 280 -5.05 -14.99 -6.40
C SER A 280 -6.02 -14.05 -7.13
N ARG A 281 -5.50 -12.97 -7.73
CA ARG A 281 -6.27 -12.03 -8.57
C ARG A 281 -6.79 -12.71 -9.82
N CYS A 282 -5.96 -13.50 -10.50
CA CYS A 282 -6.40 -14.30 -11.65
C CYS A 282 -7.57 -15.19 -11.26
N HIS A 283 -7.43 -15.98 -10.19
CA HIS A 283 -8.50 -16.87 -9.70
C HIS A 283 -9.78 -16.10 -9.35
N HIS A 284 -9.67 -14.90 -8.79
CA HIS A 284 -10.82 -14.05 -8.50
C HIS A 284 -11.59 -13.70 -9.77
N PHE A 285 -10.90 -13.22 -10.82
CA PHE A 285 -11.53 -12.91 -12.10
C PHE A 285 -12.09 -14.14 -12.81
N GLU A 286 -11.43 -15.29 -12.72
CA GLU A 286 -11.95 -16.54 -13.28
C GLU A 286 -13.29 -16.91 -12.64
N LYS A 287 -13.42 -16.79 -11.31
CA LYS A 287 -14.71 -17.03 -10.64
C LYS A 287 -15.79 -16.04 -11.12
N ILE A 288 -15.45 -14.76 -11.33
CA ILE A 288 -16.39 -13.77 -11.87
C ILE A 288 -16.86 -14.20 -13.27
N LEU A 289 -15.95 -14.65 -14.15
CA LEU A 289 -16.30 -15.13 -15.50
C LEU A 289 -17.13 -16.41 -15.52
N ILE A 290 -17.01 -17.26 -14.49
CA ILE A 290 -17.76 -18.52 -14.41
C ILE A 290 -19.16 -18.28 -13.85
N GLN A 291 -19.26 -17.51 -12.76
CA GLN A 291 -20.52 -17.32 -12.04
C GLN A 291 -21.37 -16.19 -12.63
N GLY A 292 -20.72 -15.16 -13.16
CA GLY A 292 -21.37 -13.93 -13.58
C GLY A 292 -21.76 -13.04 -12.41
N ARG A 293 -22.06 -11.78 -12.73
CA ARG A 293 -22.37 -10.73 -11.76
C ARG A 293 -23.50 -11.10 -10.79
N GLU A 294 -24.61 -11.63 -11.33
CA GLU A 294 -25.85 -11.87 -10.59
C GLU A 294 -25.72 -12.94 -9.50
N LYS A 295 -24.70 -13.79 -9.58
CA LYS A 295 -24.46 -14.88 -8.61
C LYS A 295 -23.18 -14.68 -7.82
N PHE A 296 -22.41 -13.64 -8.11
CA PHE A 296 -21.10 -13.47 -7.49
C PHE A 296 -21.24 -12.94 -6.06
N PRO A 297 -20.76 -13.69 -5.04
CA PRO A 297 -21.10 -13.40 -3.65
C PRO A 297 -20.44 -12.13 -3.11
N ALA A 298 -19.19 -11.86 -3.45
CA ALA A 298 -18.45 -10.68 -2.97
C ALA A 298 -17.22 -10.38 -3.83
N TYR A 299 -16.87 -9.10 -3.99
CA TYR A 299 -15.78 -8.63 -4.83
C TYR A 299 -14.53 -8.23 -4.02
N TRP A 300 -13.35 -8.68 -4.43
CA TRP A 300 -12.08 -8.27 -3.84
C TRP A 300 -11.63 -6.95 -4.46
N LEU A 301 -11.77 -5.82 -3.74
CA LEU A 301 -11.46 -4.51 -4.32
C LEU A 301 -9.99 -4.40 -4.77
N GLY A 302 -9.06 -4.92 -3.97
CA GLY A 302 -7.62 -4.93 -4.29
C GLY A 302 -7.26 -5.70 -5.57
N ALA A 303 -8.12 -6.59 -6.05
CA ALA A 303 -7.85 -7.37 -7.25
C ALA A 303 -7.97 -6.59 -8.56
N PHE A 304 -8.76 -5.51 -8.57
CA PHE A 304 -9.02 -4.69 -9.74
C PHE A 304 -7.89 -3.69 -9.98
N PHE A 305 -7.52 -3.47 -11.24
CA PHE A 305 -6.66 -2.35 -11.61
C PHE A 305 -7.39 -1.02 -11.53
N ASN A 306 -8.70 -1.01 -11.84
CA ASN A 306 -9.57 0.14 -11.73
C ASN A 306 -10.75 -0.12 -10.76
N PRO A 307 -10.50 -0.14 -9.44
CA PRO A 307 -11.56 -0.34 -8.43
C PRO A 307 -12.63 0.77 -8.48
N ARG A 308 -12.26 2.01 -8.84
CA ARG A 308 -13.22 3.11 -9.03
C ARG A 308 -14.20 2.82 -10.17
N GLY A 309 -13.73 2.20 -11.24
CA GLY A 309 -14.57 1.77 -12.36
C GLY A 309 -15.65 0.78 -11.92
N LEU A 310 -15.29 -0.23 -11.10
CA LEU A 310 -16.25 -1.17 -10.53
C LEU A 310 -17.31 -0.44 -9.69
N LEU A 311 -16.87 0.44 -8.79
CA LEU A 311 -17.77 1.21 -7.92
C LEU A 311 -18.69 2.14 -8.72
N ALA A 312 -18.17 2.79 -9.77
CA ALA A 312 -18.95 3.66 -10.64
C ALA A 312 -20.04 2.88 -11.39
N LEU A 313 -19.75 1.66 -11.87
CA LEU A 313 -20.76 0.79 -12.50
C LEU A 313 -21.88 0.44 -11.53
N MET A 314 -21.54 0.12 -10.28
CA MET A 314 -22.54 -0.16 -9.25
C MET A 314 -23.41 1.05 -8.94
N LYS A 315 -22.83 2.26 -8.84
CA LYS A 315 -23.60 3.50 -8.70
C LYS A 315 -24.52 3.73 -9.88
N GLN A 316 -24.04 3.55 -11.11
CA GLN A 316 -24.84 3.74 -12.32
C GLN A 316 -26.05 2.81 -12.38
N ASP A 317 -25.87 1.53 -12.03
CA ASP A 317 -26.98 0.59 -12.01
C ASP A 317 -28.01 0.93 -10.93
N TYR A 318 -27.55 1.36 -9.75
CA TYR A 318 -28.46 1.84 -8.72
C TYR A 318 -29.23 3.08 -9.16
N ILE A 319 -28.56 4.06 -9.77
CA ILE A 319 -29.20 5.27 -10.31
C ILE A 319 -30.28 4.91 -11.31
N ARG A 320 -30.05 3.91 -12.18
CA ARG A 320 -31.04 3.45 -13.16
C ARG A 320 -32.28 2.87 -12.48
N THR A 321 -32.10 1.99 -11.49
CA THR A 321 -33.23 1.43 -10.73
C THR A 321 -33.97 2.53 -9.97
N TYR A 322 -33.26 3.38 -9.23
CA TYR A 322 -33.82 4.48 -8.45
C TYR A 322 -34.61 5.47 -9.32
N SER A 323 -34.09 5.83 -10.50
CA SER A 323 -34.75 6.75 -11.44
C SER A 323 -36.03 6.19 -12.09
N THR A 324 -36.17 4.86 -12.12
CA THR A 324 -37.38 4.21 -12.63
C THR A 324 -38.49 4.26 -11.58
N GLU A 325 -38.13 4.24 -10.29
CA GLU A 325 -39.06 4.23 -9.16
C GLU A 325 -39.47 5.65 -8.71
N ARG A 326 -38.61 6.65 -8.93
CA ARG A 326 -38.87 8.06 -8.57
C ARG A 326 -38.48 9.00 -9.70
N SER A 327 -39.37 9.93 -10.04
CA SER A 327 -39.07 11.06 -10.93
C SER A 327 -38.46 12.22 -10.12
N GLY A 328 -37.24 12.65 -10.45
CA GLY A 328 -36.56 13.74 -9.74
C GLY A 328 -35.19 14.11 -10.33
N ASN A 329 -34.59 15.20 -9.84
CA ASN A 329 -33.24 15.61 -10.22
C ASN A 329 -32.20 14.59 -9.72
N PHE A 330 -31.20 14.30 -10.56
CA PHE A 330 -30.11 13.39 -10.22
C PHE A 330 -29.15 14.07 -9.24
N GLU A 331 -29.39 13.89 -7.95
CA GLU A 331 -28.41 14.24 -6.92
C GLU A 331 -27.16 13.35 -7.04
N GLN A 332 -26.04 13.78 -6.45
CA GLN A 332 -24.86 12.94 -6.34
C GLN A 332 -25.17 11.71 -5.46
N PHE A 333 -24.66 10.54 -5.86
CA PHE A 333 -24.82 9.30 -5.09
C PHE A 333 -23.52 8.93 -4.36
N VAL A 334 -23.67 8.50 -3.11
CA VAL A 334 -22.60 8.03 -2.22
C VAL A 334 -22.88 6.61 -1.77
N PHE A 335 -21.83 5.94 -1.30
CA PHE A 335 -22.01 4.64 -0.64
C PHE A 335 -22.30 4.86 0.84
N GLN A 336 -23.24 4.07 1.36
CA GLN A 336 -23.26 3.72 2.77
C GLN A 336 -22.59 2.36 2.92
N THR A 337 -21.70 2.25 3.91
CA THR A 337 -20.96 1.03 4.16
C THR A 337 -21.34 0.42 5.50
N GLU A 338 -21.44 -0.90 5.55
CA GLU A 338 -21.63 -1.65 6.80
C GLU A 338 -20.60 -2.76 6.89
N VAL A 339 -19.76 -2.73 7.93
CA VAL A 339 -18.84 -3.83 8.21
C VAL A 339 -19.64 -4.98 8.81
N THR A 340 -19.72 -6.10 8.10
CA THR A 340 -20.50 -7.26 8.54
C THR A 340 -19.69 -8.15 9.49
N SER A 341 -20.34 -9.13 10.13
CA SER A 341 -19.64 -10.20 10.86
C SER A 341 -19.22 -11.38 9.96
N ARG A 342 -19.46 -11.28 8.65
CA ARG A 342 -19.30 -12.41 7.71
C ARG A 342 -17.90 -12.43 7.12
N ASP A 343 -17.33 -13.64 7.07
CA ASP A 343 -16.11 -13.90 6.32
C ASP A 343 -16.43 -14.26 4.86
N LYS A 344 -15.55 -13.85 3.94
CA LYS A 344 -15.71 -14.07 2.49
C LYS A 344 -15.95 -15.53 2.12
N ASP A 345 -15.36 -16.47 2.86
CA ASP A 345 -15.38 -17.90 2.56
C ASP A 345 -16.72 -18.55 2.91
N HIS A 346 -17.56 -17.85 3.68
CA HIS A 346 -18.90 -18.29 4.07
C HIS A 346 -20.01 -17.67 3.20
N LEU A 347 -19.69 -16.71 2.33
CA LEU A 347 -20.67 -16.15 1.41
C LEU A 347 -20.88 -17.09 0.22
N ARG A 348 -22.15 -17.26 -0.15
CA ARG A 348 -22.60 -18.09 -1.28
C ARG A 348 -23.43 -17.27 -2.27
N ASP A 349 -24.19 -16.33 -1.76
CA ASP A 349 -25.09 -15.48 -2.54
C ASP A 349 -24.71 -13.99 -2.37
N PRO A 350 -24.96 -13.16 -3.40
CA PRO A 350 -24.85 -11.70 -3.29
C PRO A 350 -25.88 -11.13 -2.32
N PRO A 351 -25.73 -9.87 -1.87
CA PRO A 351 -26.78 -9.21 -1.10
C PRO A 351 -28.01 -8.96 -1.97
N GLN A 352 -29.18 -8.83 -1.32
CA GLN A 352 -30.43 -8.47 -2.01
C GLN A 352 -30.33 -7.09 -2.68
N GLU A 353 -29.63 -6.16 -2.03
CA GLU A 353 -29.38 -4.82 -2.54
C GLU A 353 -27.88 -4.48 -2.41
N GLY A 354 -27.35 -3.78 -3.40
CA GLY A 354 -25.96 -3.31 -3.36
C GLY A 354 -24.95 -4.40 -3.67
N MET A 355 -23.83 -4.41 -2.94
CA MET A 355 -22.71 -5.33 -3.22
C MET A 355 -21.89 -5.62 -1.96
N PHE A 356 -21.47 -6.87 -1.79
CA PHE A 356 -20.46 -7.21 -0.80
C PHE A 356 -19.06 -7.04 -1.39
N VAL A 357 -18.17 -6.42 -0.61
CA VAL A 357 -16.76 -6.26 -0.94
C VAL A 357 -15.86 -6.77 0.18
N PHE A 358 -14.65 -7.17 -0.16
CA PHE A 358 -13.65 -7.60 0.82
C PHE A 358 -12.23 -7.20 0.39
N GLY A 359 -11.27 -7.45 1.29
CA GLY A 359 -9.87 -7.07 1.10
C GLY A 359 -9.66 -5.57 1.35
N ILE A 360 -10.36 -5.03 2.35
CA ILE A 360 -10.12 -3.70 2.89
C ILE A 360 -9.33 -3.89 4.19
N TYR A 361 -8.30 -3.08 4.38
CA TYR A 361 -7.38 -3.15 5.50
C TYR A 361 -7.39 -1.81 6.21
N ILE A 362 -7.57 -1.82 7.54
CA ILE A 362 -7.60 -0.63 8.37
C ILE A 362 -6.28 -0.46 9.12
N TRP A 363 -5.85 0.77 9.33
CA TRP A 363 -4.54 1.09 9.91
C TRP A 363 -4.68 1.82 11.24
N GLY A 364 -3.90 1.41 12.25
CA GLY A 364 -3.93 1.99 13.60
C GLY A 364 -5.13 1.55 14.46
N CYS A 365 -6.04 0.76 13.90
CA CYS A 365 -7.16 0.15 14.60
C CYS A 365 -7.36 -1.28 14.11
N ALA A 366 -8.18 -2.04 14.83
CA ALA A 366 -8.60 -3.39 14.46
C ALA A 366 -10.11 -3.52 14.66
N TRP A 367 -10.76 -4.23 13.75
CA TRP A 367 -12.17 -4.58 13.89
C TRP A 367 -12.29 -5.82 14.76
N ASP A 368 -12.91 -5.69 15.93
CA ASP A 368 -13.20 -6.84 16.78
C ASP A 368 -14.44 -7.55 16.25
N LYS A 369 -14.24 -8.74 15.69
CA LYS A 369 -15.33 -9.57 15.14
C LYS A 369 -16.34 -10.00 16.20
N THR A 370 -15.93 -10.08 17.47
CA THR A 370 -16.79 -10.57 18.56
C THR A 370 -17.78 -9.50 18.99
N THR A 371 -17.29 -8.27 19.18
CA THR A 371 -18.13 -7.14 19.60
C THR A 371 -18.76 -6.42 18.40
N GLY A 372 -18.20 -6.58 17.19
CA GLY A 372 -18.61 -5.80 16.02
C GLY A 372 -18.24 -4.33 16.14
N GLU A 373 -17.14 -4.02 16.83
CA GLU A 373 -16.70 -2.66 17.09
C GLU A 373 -15.25 -2.44 16.68
N LEU A 374 -14.93 -1.19 16.35
CA LEU A 374 -13.56 -0.76 16.13
C LEU A 374 -12.83 -0.56 17.47
N GLN A 375 -11.65 -1.17 17.59
CA GLN A 375 -10.77 -1.03 18.74
C GLN A 375 -9.39 -0.53 18.30
N ASP A 376 -8.65 0.10 19.22
CA ASP A 376 -7.24 0.44 18.97
C ASP A 376 -6.45 -0.87 18.78
N SER A 377 -5.57 -0.92 17.77
CA SER A 377 -4.78 -2.13 17.54
C SER A 377 -3.66 -2.28 18.58
N PRO A 378 -3.05 -3.47 18.75
CA PRO A 378 -1.87 -3.59 19.58
C PRO A 378 -0.72 -2.69 19.07
N PRO A 379 0.14 -2.14 19.95
CA PRO A 379 1.30 -1.37 19.50
C PRO A 379 2.20 -2.17 18.55
N LYS A 380 2.84 -1.49 17.59
CA LYS A 380 3.68 -2.10 16.54
C LYS A 380 2.93 -3.06 15.61
N SER A 381 1.59 -3.06 15.61
CA SER A 381 0.83 -3.80 14.63
C SER A 381 0.89 -3.12 13.25
N GLY A 382 0.86 -3.90 12.19
CA GLY A 382 0.59 -3.40 10.84
C GLY A 382 -0.91 -3.13 10.63
N PHE A 383 -1.36 -3.33 9.40
CA PHE A 383 -2.77 -3.26 9.04
C PHE A 383 -3.59 -4.41 9.66
N ALA A 384 -4.89 -4.18 9.84
CA ALA A 384 -5.86 -5.22 10.21
C ALA A 384 -6.88 -5.43 9.07
N PRO A 385 -7.13 -6.66 8.61
CA PRO A 385 -8.14 -6.91 7.59
C PRO A 385 -9.55 -6.72 8.17
N LEU A 386 -10.43 -6.05 7.42
CA LEU A 386 -11.84 -6.00 7.73
C LEU A 386 -12.54 -7.30 7.26
N PRO A 387 -13.63 -7.70 7.96
CA PRO A 387 -14.61 -8.63 7.40
C PRO A 387 -15.20 -8.10 6.08
N VAL A 388 -16.15 -8.86 5.52
CA VAL A 388 -16.89 -8.39 4.35
C VAL A 388 -17.63 -7.10 4.70
N VAL A 389 -17.51 -6.11 3.81
CA VAL A 389 -18.22 -4.83 3.89
C VAL A 389 -19.37 -4.85 2.90
N HIS A 390 -20.57 -4.49 3.35
CA HIS A 390 -21.74 -4.30 2.51
C HIS A 390 -21.80 -2.86 2.03
N LEU A 391 -21.92 -2.67 0.72
CA LEU A 391 -22.08 -1.38 0.08
C LEU A 391 -23.52 -1.23 -0.42
N THR A 392 -24.19 -0.18 0.04
CA THR A 392 -25.47 0.28 -0.51
C THR A 392 -25.31 1.70 -1.05
N CYS A 393 -26.09 2.07 -2.06
CA CYS A 393 -26.00 3.38 -2.69
C CYS A 393 -27.15 4.25 -2.23
N TRP A 394 -26.87 5.51 -1.91
CA TRP A 394 -27.89 6.48 -1.52
C TRP A 394 -27.61 7.84 -2.15
N PRO A 395 -28.65 8.63 -2.48
CA PRO A 395 -28.46 10.06 -2.68
C PRO A 395 -27.73 10.67 -1.47
N VAL A 396 -26.84 11.64 -1.69
CA VAL A 396 -26.02 12.26 -0.61
C VAL A 396 -26.90 12.74 0.56
N ASN A 397 -28.04 13.35 0.26
CA ASN A 397 -28.95 13.89 1.27
C ASN A 397 -29.84 12.83 1.94
N GLU A 398 -29.89 11.63 1.36
CA GLU A 398 -30.72 10.51 1.82
C GLU A 398 -29.92 9.41 2.53
N LYS A 399 -28.60 9.58 2.70
CA LYS A 399 -27.74 8.57 3.34
C LYS A 399 -28.21 8.28 4.79
N PRO A 400 -28.76 7.09 5.09
CA PRO A 400 -29.46 6.82 6.35
C PRO A 400 -28.65 7.13 7.61
N ILE A 401 -27.37 6.74 7.65
CA ILE A 401 -26.51 6.94 8.82
C ILE A 401 -26.22 8.42 9.13
N MET A 402 -26.31 9.28 8.11
CA MET A 402 -26.10 10.74 8.25
C MET A 402 -27.39 11.47 8.64
N GLN A 403 -28.55 10.88 8.40
CA GLN A 403 -29.84 11.45 8.79
C GLN A 403 -30.20 11.20 10.26
N ASP A 404 -29.58 10.19 10.88
CA ASP A 404 -29.81 9.88 12.29
C ASP A 404 -28.99 10.83 13.18
N ALA A 405 -29.68 11.72 13.90
CA ALA A 405 -29.07 12.75 14.75
C ALA A 405 -28.19 12.19 15.88
N ASN A 406 -28.41 10.96 16.32
CA ASN A 406 -27.59 10.32 17.34
C ASN A 406 -26.37 9.62 16.72
N ARG A 407 -26.52 9.04 15.52
CA ARG A 407 -25.45 8.27 14.86
C ARG A 407 -24.50 9.11 14.04
N ALA A 408 -24.99 10.16 13.39
CA ALA A 408 -24.19 11.07 12.58
C ALA A 408 -22.95 11.61 13.32
N PRO A 409 -23.05 12.14 14.57
CA PRO A 409 -21.86 12.64 15.28
C PRO A 409 -20.88 11.54 15.72
N GLU A 410 -21.30 10.28 15.76
CA GLU A 410 -20.46 9.11 16.09
C GLU A 410 -19.88 8.42 14.86
N THR A 411 -20.29 8.83 13.66
CA THR A 411 -19.89 8.18 12.41
C THR A 411 -18.75 8.96 11.76
N TYR A 412 -17.61 8.32 11.63
CA TYR A 412 -16.46 8.83 10.91
C TYR A 412 -16.43 8.25 9.50
N GLN A 413 -16.33 9.11 8.49
CA GLN A 413 -16.13 8.73 7.09
C GLN A 413 -14.63 8.51 6.87
N CYS A 414 -14.18 7.28 7.11
CA CYS A 414 -12.78 6.91 6.99
C CYS A 414 -12.38 6.78 5.51
N PRO A 415 -11.37 7.51 5.02
CA PRO A 415 -10.94 7.41 3.63
C PRO A 415 -10.32 6.03 3.34
N ILE A 416 -10.70 5.44 2.21
CA ILE A 416 -10.11 4.20 1.69
C ILE A 416 -9.22 4.51 0.48
N TYR A 417 -7.90 4.37 0.63
CA TYR A 417 -6.93 4.58 -0.44
C TYR A 417 -6.59 3.29 -1.21
N ALA A 418 -5.91 3.43 -2.34
CA ALA A 418 -5.42 2.28 -3.10
C ALA A 418 -4.39 1.46 -2.31
N SER A 419 -3.45 2.15 -1.66
CA SER A 419 -2.36 1.64 -0.83
C SER A 419 -1.79 2.81 -0.01
N ARG A 420 -0.87 2.55 0.94
CA ARG A 420 -0.20 3.60 1.74
C ARG A 420 0.77 4.45 0.92
N ILE A 421 1.31 3.88 -0.15
CA ILE A 421 2.29 4.53 -1.03
C ILE A 421 1.66 5.23 -2.25
N ALA A 422 0.36 5.03 -2.49
CA ALA A 422 -0.33 5.69 -3.58
C ALA A 422 -0.55 7.17 -3.27
N THR A 423 -0.91 7.94 -4.31
CA THR A 423 -1.38 9.32 -4.15
C THR A 423 -2.56 9.35 -3.16
N ARG A 424 -2.61 10.38 -2.30
CA ARG A 424 -3.66 10.58 -1.29
C ARG A 424 -4.98 11.05 -1.94
N ASP A 425 -5.55 10.17 -2.73
CA ASP A 425 -6.84 10.32 -3.42
C ASP A 425 -7.71 9.11 -3.04
N PRO A 426 -8.72 9.27 -2.17
CA PRO A 426 -9.56 8.17 -1.71
C PRO A 426 -10.36 7.52 -2.85
N ILE A 427 -10.47 6.20 -2.85
CA ILE A 427 -11.30 5.44 -3.79
C ILE A 427 -12.77 5.54 -3.38
N MET A 428 -13.02 5.50 -2.07
CA MET A 428 -14.32 5.63 -1.42
C MET A 428 -14.10 5.91 0.07
N GLU A 429 -15.19 6.06 0.81
CA GLU A 429 -15.19 6.22 2.26
C GLU A 429 -15.82 5.00 2.94
N LEU A 430 -15.33 4.67 4.13
CA LEU A 430 -15.87 3.66 5.03
C LEU A 430 -16.56 4.38 6.21
N ASP A 431 -17.84 4.14 6.40
CA ASP A 431 -18.58 4.55 7.57
C ASP A 431 -18.15 3.72 8.79
N VAL A 432 -17.40 4.36 9.69
CA VAL A 432 -16.92 3.78 10.94
C VAL A 432 -17.68 4.39 12.10
N ARG A 433 -18.37 3.57 12.88
CA ARG A 433 -19.11 4.02 14.07
C ARG A 433 -18.78 3.16 15.27
N ARG A 434 -18.71 3.81 16.44
CA ARG A 434 -18.73 3.14 17.74
C ARG A 434 -19.61 3.93 18.69
N GLU A 435 -20.56 3.27 19.33
CA GLU A 435 -21.53 3.90 20.22
C GLU A 435 -20.84 4.59 21.39
N GLY A 436 -21.25 5.82 21.70
CA GLY A 436 -20.68 6.63 22.78
C GLY A 436 -19.31 7.24 22.46
N ILE A 437 -18.77 7.06 21.25
CA ILE A 437 -17.48 7.61 20.83
C ILE A 437 -17.68 8.62 19.69
N PRO A 438 -17.29 9.90 19.89
CA PRO A 438 -17.35 10.90 18.83
C PRO A 438 -16.48 10.54 17.62
N SER A 439 -16.95 10.88 16.42
CA SER A 439 -16.23 10.65 15.17
C SER A 439 -14.86 11.34 15.11
N THR A 440 -14.71 12.48 15.80
CA THR A 440 -13.45 13.25 15.89
C THR A 440 -12.31 12.44 16.51
N ARG A 441 -12.60 11.43 17.35
CA ARG A 441 -11.55 10.54 17.89
C ARG A 441 -10.82 9.79 16.78
N TRP A 442 -11.54 9.33 15.76
CA TRP A 442 -10.97 8.54 14.67
C TRP A 442 -10.17 9.40 13.70
N ALA A 443 -10.66 10.62 13.42
CA ALA A 443 -9.90 11.64 12.69
C ALA A 443 -8.59 12.00 13.42
N LEU A 444 -8.64 12.24 14.74
CA LEU A 444 -7.46 12.54 15.56
C LEU A 444 -6.41 11.41 15.52
N ARG A 445 -6.86 10.16 15.42
CA ARG A 445 -6.00 8.98 15.30
C ARG A 445 -5.35 8.82 13.91
N GLY A 446 -5.76 9.62 12.92
CA GLY A 446 -5.35 9.46 11.53
C GLY A 446 -5.86 8.15 10.91
N LEU A 447 -7.05 7.71 11.33
CA LEU A 447 -7.63 6.45 10.87
C LEU A 447 -7.82 6.49 9.36
N SER A 448 -7.25 5.49 8.69
CA SER A 448 -7.35 5.32 7.25
C SER A 448 -7.43 3.84 6.90
N ALA A 449 -7.97 3.55 5.72
CA ALA A 449 -8.04 2.21 5.18
C ALA A 449 -7.39 2.14 3.79
N THR A 450 -7.01 0.95 3.38
CA THR A 450 -6.47 0.65 2.06
C THR A 450 -7.13 -0.60 1.48
N ILE A 451 -7.20 -0.72 0.16
CA ILE A 451 -7.65 -1.96 -0.49
C ILE A 451 -6.50 -2.96 -0.75
N ARG A 452 -5.27 -2.58 -0.40
CA ARG A 452 -4.07 -3.39 -0.49
C ARG A 452 -3.28 -3.37 0.82
N PRO A 453 -2.63 -4.48 1.19
CA PRO A 453 -1.97 -4.62 2.49
C PRO A 453 -0.59 -3.95 2.55
N TYR A 454 -0.43 -2.79 1.89
CA TYR A 454 0.81 -2.02 1.78
C TYR A 454 0.55 -0.57 1.39
#